data_AF-A0A259PLI7-F1
#
_entry.id   AF-A0A259PLI7-F1
#
_cell.length_a   1.000
_cell.length_b   1.000
_cell.length_c   1.000
_cell.angle_alpha   90.00
_cell.angle_beta   90.00
_cell.angle_gamma   90.00
#
_symmetry.space_group_name_H-M   'P 1'
#
loop_
_entity.id
_entity.type
_entity.pdbx_description
1 polymer ?
#
loop_
_entity_poly.entity_id
_entity_poly.type
_entity_poly.pdbx_seq_one_letter_code
_entity_poly.pdbx_strand_id
1 'polypeptide(L)' 'MGRYALTQPLYEVVREAYIGGFAVSSNFAREQAQQVAAAASIGFISTQEAPDIYGRTWLITGAGLQHLRDGGYL' A
#
# COMPACT_ATOMS: atom_id res chain seq x y z
N MET A 1 -2.40 30.03 -0.94
CA MET A 1 -1.10 29.49 -1.39
C MET A 1 -0.72 28.37 -0.42
N GLY A 2 -1.15 27.13 -0.58
CA GLY A 2 -0.88 26.23 -1.71
C GLY A 2 -0.03 25.09 -1.15
N ARG A 3 -0.65 24.07 -0.55
CA ARG A 3 0.06 22.95 0.07
C ARG A 3 -0.62 21.63 -0.29
N TYR A 4 0.04 20.95 -1.23
CA TYR A 4 0.01 19.51 -1.50
C TYR A 4 -1.23 18.93 -2.19
N ALA A 5 -1.32 19.17 -3.50
CA ALA A 5 -1.92 18.21 -4.44
C ALA A 5 -1.06 16.92 -4.60
N LEU A 6 -0.28 16.50 -3.58
CA LEU A 6 0.70 15.40 -3.68
C LEU A 6 0.35 14.12 -2.90
N THR A 7 -0.87 13.92 -2.40
CA THR A 7 -1.15 12.83 -1.44
C THR A 7 -2.07 11.71 -1.93
N GLN A 8 -2.67 11.81 -3.12
CA GLN A 8 -3.62 10.80 -3.63
C GLN A 8 -2.99 9.41 -3.97
N PRO A 9 -1.75 9.30 -4.52
CA PRO A 9 -1.28 8.02 -5.04
C PRO A 9 -0.89 6.97 -3.98
N LEU A 10 -0.26 7.39 -2.87
CA LEU A 10 0.19 6.45 -1.84
C LEU A 10 -1.00 5.86 -1.06
N TYR A 11 -1.98 6.72 -0.77
CA TYR A 11 -3.24 6.29 -0.15
C TYR A 11 -3.95 5.23 -0.97
N GLU A 12 -4.09 5.44 -2.29
CA GLU A 12 -4.76 4.48 -3.17
C GLU A 12 -4.11 3.10 -3.10
N VAL A 13 -2.78 3.02 -3.10
CA VAL A 13 -2.06 1.74 -2.96
C VAL A 13 -2.34 1.07 -1.62
N VAL A 14 -2.28 1.80 -0.52
CA VAL A 14 -2.52 1.23 0.83
C VAL A 14 -3.98 0.81 0.98
N ARG A 15 -4.92 1.59 0.44
CA ARG A 15 -6.35 1.27 0.41
C ARG A 15 -6.64 0.03 -0.44
N GLU A 16 -6.04 -0.08 -1.62
CA GLU A 16 -6.23 -1.25 -2.48
C GLU A 16 -5.70 -2.52 -1.79
N ALA A 17 -4.56 -2.41 -1.11
CA ALA A 17 -4.02 -3.49 -0.28
C ALA A 17 -4.93 -3.87 0.90
N TYR A 18 -5.73 -2.94 1.43
CA TYR A 18 -6.70 -3.18 2.50
C TYR A 18 -7.96 -3.93 2.05
N ILE A 19 -8.54 -3.55 0.90
CA ILE A 19 -9.86 -4.06 0.46
C ILE A 19 -9.82 -5.56 0.17
N GLY A 20 -8.76 -6.01 -0.50
CA GLY A 20 -8.59 -7.43 -0.84
C GLY A 20 -7.19 -7.80 -1.28
N GLY A 21 -6.25 -6.84 -1.27
CA GLY A 21 -4.94 -7.01 -1.84
C GLY A 21 -4.94 -6.95 -3.37
N PHE A 22 -3.74 -6.84 -3.93
CA PHE A 22 -3.55 -6.89 -5.39
C PHE A 22 -2.30 -7.67 -5.75
N ALA A 23 -2.31 -8.34 -6.90
CA ALA A 23 -1.17 -9.13 -7.33
C ALA A 23 0.08 -8.24 -7.56
N VAL A 24 1.26 -8.74 -7.17
CA VAL A 24 2.56 -8.05 -7.34
C VAL A 24 2.79 -7.61 -8.79
N SER A 25 2.28 -8.40 -9.73
CA SER A 25 2.38 -8.19 -11.16
C SER A 25 1.04 -7.83 -11.80
N SER A 26 0.12 -7.15 -11.08
CA SER A 26 -1.11 -6.61 -11.68
C SER A 26 -0.82 -5.36 -12.51
N ASN A 27 -1.77 -4.94 -13.36
CA ASN A 27 -1.64 -3.66 -14.08
C ASN A 27 -1.57 -2.49 -13.10
N PHE A 28 -2.41 -2.51 -12.05
CA PHE A 28 -2.36 -1.54 -10.95
C PHE A 28 -0.96 -1.42 -10.32
N ALA A 29 -0.32 -2.56 -10.01
CA ALA A 29 1.02 -2.56 -9.43
C ALA A 29 2.09 -1.96 -10.37
N ARG A 30 1.92 -2.14 -11.69
CA ARG A 30 2.83 -1.56 -12.70
C ARG A 30 2.63 -0.07 -12.86
N GLU A 31 1.38 0.37 -12.90
CA GLU A 31 1.01 1.79 -13.03
C GLU A 31 1.41 2.59 -11.79
N GLN A 32 1.30 1.99 -10.60
CA GLN A 32 1.62 2.60 -9.30
C GLN A 32 2.98 2.15 -8.75
N ALA A 33 3.92 1.71 -9.60
CA ALA A 33 5.14 1.04 -9.15
C ALA A 33 5.97 1.84 -8.13
N GLN A 34 6.03 3.17 -8.26
CA GLN A 34 6.76 4.03 -7.32
C GLN A 34 6.08 4.08 -5.95
N GLN A 35 4.76 4.14 -5.92
CA GLN A 35 3.93 4.20 -4.73
C GLN A 35 3.92 2.86 -4.01
N VAL A 36 3.85 1.75 -4.76
CA VAL A 36 4.00 0.39 -4.23
C VAL A 36 5.37 0.24 -3.56
N ALA A 37 6.44 0.65 -4.22
CA ALA A 37 7.79 0.61 -3.64
C ALA A 37 7.89 1.47 -2.37
N ALA A 38 7.34 2.68 -2.38
CA ALA A 38 7.33 3.56 -1.21
C ALA A 38 6.52 2.95 -0.05
N ALA A 39 5.30 2.47 -0.31
CA ALA A 39 4.42 1.85 0.69
C ALA A 39 5.04 0.59 1.30
N ALA A 40 5.71 -0.24 0.49
CA ALA A 40 6.44 -1.41 0.97
C ALA A 40 7.65 -1.01 1.83
N SER A 41 8.43 -0.01 1.39
CA SER A 41 9.65 0.41 2.09
C SER A 41 9.38 1.01 3.47
N ILE A 42 8.25 1.72 3.63
CA ILE A 42 7.82 2.26 4.93
C ILE A 42 6.99 1.25 5.75
N GLY A 43 6.77 0.05 5.21
CA GLY A 43 6.11 -1.05 5.89
C GLY A 43 4.59 -0.98 5.95
N PHE A 44 3.92 -0.21 5.08
CA PHE A 44 2.45 -0.14 5.04
C PHE A 44 1.80 -1.31 4.31
N ILE A 45 2.51 -1.89 3.33
CA ILE A 45 2.09 -3.09 2.63
C ILE A 45 3.23 -4.11 2.63
N SER A 46 2.89 -5.39 2.52
CA SER A 46 3.86 -6.47 2.40
C SER A 46 3.27 -7.62 1.61
N THR A 47 4.14 -8.42 1.01
CA THR A 47 3.80 -9.74 0.46
C THR A 47 4.12 -10.87 1.43
N GLN A 48 4.66 -10.56 2.61
CA GLN A 48 5.05 -11.56 3.59
C GLN A 48 3.82 -12.23 4.21
N GLU A 49 3.72 -13.55 4.06
CA GLU A 49 2.63 -14.38 4.60
C GLU A 49 3.06 -15.11 5.88
N ALA A 50 4.36 -15.37 6.02
CA ALA A 50 4.98 -15.95 7.23
C ALA A 50 6.46 -15.54 7.32
N PRO A 51 7.19 -15.86 8.41
CA PRO A 51 8.64 -15.62 8.50
C PRO A 51 9.38 -16.17 7.28
N ASP A 52 10.07 -15.29 6.54
CA ASP A 52 10.79 -15.60 5.29
C ASP A 52 9.95 -16.23 4.15
N ILE A 53 8.61 -16.19 4.24
CA ILE A 53 7.70 -16.67 3.19
C ILE A 53 6.97 -15.48 2.59
N TYR A 54 7.11 -15.32 1.26
CA TYR A 54 6.53 -14.22 0.51
C TYR A 54 5.59 -14.75 -0.57
N GLY A 55 4.36 -14.23 -0.56
CA GLY A 55 3.32 -14.51 -1.54
C GLY A 55 3.43 -13.63 -2.78
N ARG A 56 2.36 -13.69 -3.59
CA ARG A 56 2.25 -12.95 -4.86
C ARG A 56 1.25 -11.80 -4.79
N THR A 57 0.79 -11.46 -3.59
CA THR A 57 -0.24 -10.46 -3.35
C THR A 57 0.28 -9.44 -2.35
N TRP A 58 0.17 -8.16 -2.69
CA TRP A 58 0.37 -7.08 -1.74
C TRP A 58 -0.83 -7.00 -0.81
N LEU A 59 -0.57 -7.12 0.49
CA LEU A 59 -1.55 -7.00 1.56
C LEU A 59 -1.16 -5.87 2.50
N ILE A 60 -2.16 -5.28 3.15
CA ILE A 60 -1.92 -4.25 4.16
C ILE A 60 -1.27 -4.84 5.42
N THR A 61 -0.37 -4.09 6.05
CA THR A 61 0.20 -4.43 7.36
C THR A 61 -0.56 -3.74 8.49
N GLY A 62 -0.22 -4.06 9.75
CA GLY A 62 -0.73 -3.31 10.90
C GLY A 62 -0.36 -1.82 10.85
N ALA A 63 0.84 -1.47 10.39
CA ALA A 63 1.27 -0.07 10.24
C ALA A 63 0.49 0.65 9.14
N GLY A 64 0.25 -0.02 8.00
CA GLY A 64 -0.58 0.54 6.93
C GLY A 64 -2.03 0.76 7.37
N LEU A 65 -2.58 -0.17 8.16
CA LEU A 65 -3.94 -0.03 8.69
C LEU A 65 -4.06 1.16 9.64
N GLN A 66 -3.07 1.37 10.52
CA GLN A 66 -3.03 2.54 11.39
C GLN A 66 -2.93 3.83 10.58
N HIS A 67 -2.09 3.86 9.55
CA HIS A 67 -1.98 5.00 8.65
C HIS A 67 -3.32 5.39 8.00
N LEU A 68 -4.11 4.40 7.55
CA LEU A 68 -5.45 4.66 7.01
C LEU A 68 -6.41 5.26 8.04
N ARG A 69 -6.37 4.77 9.29
CA ARG A 69 -7.19 5.30 10.40
C ARG A 69 -6.81 6.74 10.73
N ASP A 70 -5.52 7.03 10.87
CA ASP A 70 -5.02 8.36 11.22
C ASP A 70 -5.35 9.40 10.14
N GLY A 71 -5.42 8.97 8.88
CA GLY A 71 -5.85 9.81 7.75
C GLY A 71 -7.36 10.05 7.66
N GLY A 72 -8.17 9.42 8.53
CA GLY A 72 -9.64 9.52 8.49
C GLY A 72 -10.27 8.77 7.31
N TYR A 73 -9.59 7.76 6.79
CA TYR A 73 -10.04 6.97 5.63
C TYR A 73 -10.73 5.66 6.00
N LEU A 74 -10.85 5.38 7.30
CA LEU A 74 -11.53 4.23 7.92
C LEU A 74 -12.33 4.66 9.14
#